data_AF-A0A7R9FQA9-F1
#
_entry.id   AF-A0A7R9FQA9-F1
#
_cell.length_a   1.000
_cell.length_b   1.000
_cell.length_c   1.000
_cell.angle_alpha   90.00
_cell.angle_beta   90.00
_cell.angle_gamma   90.00
#
_symmetry.space_group_name_H-M   'P 1'
#
loop_
_entity.id
_entity.type
_entity.pdbx_description
1 polymer ?
#
loop_
_entity_poly.entity_id
_entity_poly.type
_entity_poly.pdbx_seq_one_letter_code
_entity_poly.pdbx_strand_id
1 'polypeptide(L)'
;MPEKHRKKKAIPKGVSNRRAGIDWIRKHVEDGVMYFADDDNSYDRRIFEEMRWTKKVSMWPVGLVGHLGLSSPVVIDGRVIGFYDGWIGGRRFPVDMAGFAVGIPFFLS
;
A
#
# COMPACT_ATOMS: atom_id res chain seq x y z
N MET A 1 -5.51 19.01 8.55
CA MET A 1 -4.81 18.09 9.48
C MET A 1 -5.18 18.46 10.91
N PRO A 2 -5.62 17.51 11.76
CA PRO A 2 -5.97 17.79 13.17
C PRO A 2 -4.79 18.39 13.95
N GLU A 3 -5.07 19.28 14.91
CA GLU A 3 -4.04 20.02 15.66
C GLU A 3 -2.99 19.14 16.33
N LYS A 4 -3.42 17.99 16.89
CA LYS A 4 -2.54 17.00 17.55
C LYS A 4 -1.43 16.43 16.67
N HIS A 5 -1.50 16.59 15.34
CA HIS A 5 -0.49 16.10 14.39
C HIS A 5 0.39 17.22 13.82
N ARG A 6 0.10 18.50 14.09
CA ARG A 6 0.84 19.66 13.54
C ARG A 6 2.26 19.82 14.08
N LYS A 7 2.55 19.29 15.28
CA LYS A 7 3.86 19.41 15.95
C LYS A 7 4.77 18.18 15.80
N LYS A 8 4.37 17.15 15.04
CA LYS A 8 5.21 15.95 14.84
C LYS A 8 6.27 16.22 13.76
N LYS A 9 7.54 15.89 14.05
CA LYS A 9 8.68 16.05 13.11
C LYS A 9 8.50 15.28 11.79
N ALA A 10 7.82 14.14 11.81
CA ALA A 10 7.48 13.37 10.61
C ALA A 10 5.97 13.44 10.37
N ILE A 11 5.57 14.18 9.35
CA ILE A 11 4.16 14.31 8.94
C ILE A 11 3.96 13.41 7.72
N PRO A 12 3.11 12.37 7.80
CA PRO A 12 2.80 11.57 6.63
C PRO A 12 2.08 12.41 5.58
N LYS A 13 2.63 12.44 4.36
CA LYS A 13 2.07 13.17 3.21
C LYS A 13 0.93 12.38 2.56
N GLY A 14 -0.01 13.08 1.92
CA GLY A 14 -1.06 12.47 1.10
C GLY A 14 -2.20 11.77 1.85
N VAL A 15 -2.21 11.73 3.19
CA VAL A 15 -3.25 10.99 3.96
C VAL A 15 -4.66 11.50 3.70
N SER A 16 -4.88 12.81 3.63
CA SER A 16 -6.19 13.39 3.30
C SER A 16 -6.65 13.01 1.90
N ASN A 17 -5.71 12.97 0.94
CA ASN A 17 -6.01 12.72 -0.46
C ASN A 17 -6.38 11.25 -0.66
N ARG A 18 -5.62 10.32 -0.06
CA ARG A 18 -5.95 8.89 -0.05
C ARG A 18 -7.31 8.63 0.58
N ARG A 19 -7.65 9.31 1.68
CA ARG A 19 -8.98 9.21 2.31
C ARG A 19 -10.09 9.72 1.40
N ALA A 20 -9.90 10.86 0.73
CA ALA A 20 -10.87 11.38 -0.22
C ALA A 20 -11.10 10.40 -1.39
N GLY A 21 -10.04 9.79 -1.94
CA GLY A 21 -10.15 8.76 -2.97
C GLY A 21 -10.91 7.53 -2.48
N ILE A 22 -10.61 7.05 -1.26
CA ILE A 22 -11.36 5.96 -0.60
C ILE A 22 -12.84 6.30 -0.44
N ASP A 23 -13.17 7.51 0.04
CA ASP A 23 -14.55 7.94 0.24
C ASP A 23 -15.31 8.07 -1.08
N TRP A 24 -14.60 8.41 -2.17
CA TRP A 24 -15.16 8.40 -3.50
C TRP A 24 -15.42 6.96 -3.99
N ILE A 25 -14.46 6.05 -3.83
CA ILE A 25 -14.59 4.62 -4.21
C ILE A 25 -15.80 4.00 -3.53
N ARG A 26 -15.96 4.21 -2.21
CA ARG A 26 -17.09 3.70 -1.42
C ARG A 26 -18.47 4.10 -1.94
N LYS A 27 -18.57 5.20 -2.69
CA LYS A 27 -19.84 5.74 -3.19
C LYS A 27 -20.12 5.39 -4.64
N HIS A 28 -19.09 5.00 -5.41
CA HIS A 28 -19.20 4.96 -6.88
C HIS A 28 -18.64 3.68 -7.52
N VAL A 29 -17.96 2.82 -6.77
CA VAL A 29 -17.30 1.64 -7.34
C VAL A 29 -17.70 0.40 -6.56
N GLU A 30 -18.20 -0.61 -7.28
CA GLU A 30 -18.66 -1.87 -6.70
C GLU A 30 -17.63 -3.02 -6.89
N ASP A 31 -16.87 -2.99 -7.98
CA ASP A 31 -15.89 -4.01 -8.32
C ASP A 31 -14.60 -3.40 -8.87
N GLY A 32 -13.49 -4.15 -8.72
CA GLY A 32 -12.16 -3.78 -9.18
C GLY A 32 -11.09 -3.88 -8.10
N VAL A 33 -9.98 -3.20 -8.34
CA VAL A 33 -8.79 -3.20 -7.46
C VAL A 33 -8.37 -1.77 -7.18
N MET A 34 -8.12 -1.47 -5.91
CA MET A 34 -7.58 -0.19 -5.45
C MET A 34 -6.07 -0.32 -5.22
N TYR A 35 -5.31 0.61 -5.83
CA TYR A 35 -3.86 0.72 -5.67
C TYR A 35 -3.47 2.15 -5.32
N PHE A 36 -2.57 2.32 -4.34
CA PHE A 36 -2.07 3.62 -3.93
C PHE A 36 -0.75 3.94 -4.65
N ALA A 37 -0.84 4.75 -5.69
CA ALA A 37 0.31 5.17 -6.48
C ALA A 37 0.65 6.65 -6.22
N ASP A 38 1.74 6.90 -5.49
CA ASP A 38 2.28 8.24 -5.31
C ASP A 38 2.88 8.76 -6.64
N ASP A 39 2.84 10.06 -6.86
CA ASP A 39 3.11 10.71 -8.16
C ASP A 39 4.61 10.80 -8.52
N ASP A 40 5.49 10.56 -7.55
CA ASP A 40 6.94 10.58 -7.68
C ASP A 40 7.57 9.18 -7.81
N ASN A 41 6.75 8.13 -7.77
CA ASN A 41 7.21 6.75 -7.96
C ASN A 41 7.30 6.35 -9.44
N SER A 42 8.08 5.31 -9.71
CA SER A 42 8.20 4.69 -11.03
C SER A 42 7.49 3.34 -11.06
N TYR A 43 6.66 3.12 -12.08
CA TYR A 43 5.82 1.92 -12.20
C TYR A 43 6.09 1.18 -13.51
N ASP A 44 6.52 -0.07 -13.41
CA ASP A 44 6.54 -0.97 -14.56
C ASP A 44 5.11 -1.38 -14.92
N ARG A 45 4.76 -1.38 -16.22
CA ARG A 45 3.42 -1.73 -16.69
C ARG A 45 2.94 -3.10 -16.20
N ARG A 46 3.85 -4.05 -15.98
CA ARG A 46 3.55 -5.40 -15.50
C ARG A 46 2.84 -5.39 -14.14
N ILE A 47 3.11 -4.42 -13.27
CA ILE A 47 2.49 -4.37 -11.94
C ILE A 47 0.96 -4.26 -12.02
N PHE A 48 0.45 -3.58 -13.04
CA PHE A 48 -0.99 -3.42 -13.25
C PHE A 48 -1.66 -4.72 -13.70
N GLU A 49 -0.94 -5.59 -14.40
CA GLU A 49 -1.44 -6.92 -14.77
C GLU A 49 -1.39 -7.90 -13.58
N GLU A 50 -0.36 -7.81 -12.74
CA GLU A 50 -0.26 -8.61 -11.51
C GLU A 50 -1.40 -8.28 -10.54
N MET A 51 -1.66 -6.99 -10.28
CA MET A 51 -2.66 -6.59 -9.29
C MET A 51 -4.10 -6.84 -9.72
N ARG A 52 -4.37 -6.99 -11.03
CA ARG A 52 -5.72 -7.15 -11.61
C ARG A 52 -6.51 -8.29 -10.97
N TRP A 53 -5.82 -9.32 -10.47
CA TRP A 53 -6.42 -10.53 -9.91
C TRP A 53 -6.66 -10.49 -8.40
N THR A 54 -6.43 -9.34 -7.74
CA THR A 54 -6.53 -9.21 -6.28
C THR A 54 -7.94 -9.47 -5.78
N LYS A 55 -8.10 -10.49 -4.92
CA LYS A 55 -9.39 -10.81 -4.25
C LYS A 55 -9.54 -10.18 -2.87
N LYS A 56 -8.47 -10.16 -2.09
CA LYS A 56 -8.42 -9.50 -0.77
C LYS A 56 -7.33 -8.46 -0.74
N VAL A 57 -6.10 -8.89 -0.54
CA VAL A 57 -4.89 -8.07 -0.59
C VAL A 57 -3.83 -8.84 -1.34
N SER A 58 -3.17 -8.20 -2.29
CA SER A 58 -1.97 -8.69 -2.98
C SER A 58 -0.79 -7.83 -2.53
N MET A 59 0.41 -8.42 -2.54
CA MET A 59 1.63 -7.75 -2.07
C MET A 59 2.80 -8.12 -2.98
N TRP A 60 3.76 -7.21 -3.12
CA TRP A 60 4.96 -7.39 -3.92
C TRP A 60 6.14 -6.58 -3.37
N PRO A 61 7.37 -6.87 -3.83
CA PRO A 61 8.55 -6.09 -3.46
C PRO A 61 8.52 -4.67 -4.03
N VAL A 62 9.04 -3.71 -3.28
CA VAL A 62 9.25 -2.31 -3.66
C VAL A 62 10.72 -1.98 -3.51
N GLY A 63 11.35 -1.53 -4.59
CA GLY A 63 12.76 -1.13 -4.61
C GLY A 63 12.97 0.33 -4.21
N LEU A 64 14.23 0.67 -3.91
CA LEU A 64 14.70 2.02 -3.60
C LEU A 64 13.95 2.70 -2.43
N VAL A 65 13.47 1.89 -1.48
CA VAL A 65 12.74 2.36 -0.30
C VAL A 65 13.56 2.27 0.98
N GLY A 66 13.54 3.34 1.76
CA GLY A 66 14.26 3.43 3.03
C GLY A 66 15.76 3.17 2.89
N HIS A 67 16.38 2.72 3.98
CA HIS A 67 17.84 2.51 4.01
C HIS A 67 18.27 1.15 3.43
N LEU A 68 17.41 0.12 3.48
CA LEU A 68 17.71 -1.20 2.93
C LEU A 68 17.50 -1.28 1.41
N GLY A 69 16.88 -0.27 0.82
CA GLY A 69 16.60 -0.23 -0.63
C GLY A 69 15.55 -1.25 -1.09
N LEU A 70 14.93 -1.98 -0.16
CA LEU A 70 13.93 -3.00 -0.44
C LEU A 70 12.92 -3.10 0.70
N SER A 71 11.64 -3.13 0.34
CA SER A 71 10.52 -3.53 1.19
C SER A 71 9.80 -4.68 0.49
N SER A 72 9.68 -5.84 1.14
CA SER A 72 9.13 -7.03 0.49
C SER A 72 8.40 -7.94 1.48
N PRO A 73 7.27 -8.57 1.09
CA PRO A 73 6.81 -9.77 1.78
C PRO A 73 7.85 -10.89 1.62
N VAL A 74 7.96 -11.76 2.63
CA VAL A 74 8.69 -13.02 2.58
C VAL A 74 7.67 -14.13 2.34
N VAL A 75 7.85 -14.89 1.27
CA VAL A 75 6.88 -15.88 0.79
C VAL A 75 7.47 -17.29 0.84
N ILE A 76 6.75 -18.22 1.44
CA ILE A 76 7.01 -19.66 1.38
C ILE A 76 5.70 -20.35 0.98
N ASP A 77 5.76 -21.25 -0.01
CA ASP A 77 4.61 -22.01 -0.52
C ASP A 77 3.40 -21.14 -0.88
N GLY A 78 3.66 -19.99 -1.50
CA GLY A 78 2.63 -19.02 -1.91
C GLY A 78 1.97 -18.27 -0.74
N ARG A 79 2.52 -18.37 0.48
CA ARG A 79 2.00 -17.69 1.68
C ARG A 79 3.02 -16.70 2.23
N VAL A 80 2.53 -15.53 2.63
CA VAL A 80 3.33 -14.54 3.34
C VAL A 80 3.59 -15.05 4.76
N ILE A 81 4.86 -15.29 5.08
CA ILE A 81 5.32 -15.75 6.41
C ILE A 81 5.99 -14.65 7.22
N GLY A 82 6.31 -13.52 6.59
CA GLY A 82 7.04 -12.43 7.19
C GLY A 82 7.32 -11.32 6.18
N PHE A 83 8.22 -10.42 6.53
CA PHE A 83 8.53 -9.23 5.75
C PHE A 83 10.01 -8.86 5.91
N TYR A 84 10.60 -8.38 4.82
CA TYR A 84 11.90 -7.75 4.80
C TYR A 84 11.70 -6.27 4.54
N ASP A 85 12.01 -5.43 5.52
CA ASP A 85 11.82 -3.97 5.41
C ASP A 85 12.77 -3.24 6.37
N GLY A 86 13.33 -2.11 5.91
CA GLY A 86 14.28 -1.32 6.70
C GLY A 86 13.67 -0.61 7.90
N TRP A 87 12.35 -0.60 8.06
CA TRP A 87 11.72 0.11 9.16
C TRP A 87 10.90 -0.83 10.05
N ILE A 88 11.59 -1.44 11.00
CA ILE A 88 11.01 -2.36 11.99
C ILE A 88 10.50 -1.55 13.18
N GLY A 89 9.41 -0.80 12.97
CA GLY A 89 8.76 0.03 14.00
C GLY A 89 7.69 -0.70 14.82
N GLY A 90 7.80 -2.04 15.01
CA GLY A 90 6.73 -2.85 15.59
C GLY A 90 5.44 -2.86 14.76
N ARG A 91 5.56 -2.65 13.44
CA ARG A 91 4.44 -2.59 12.50
C ARG A 91 3.85 -3.99 12.30
N ARG A 92 2.53 -4.09 12.32
CA ARG A 92 1.80 -5.33 11.96
C ARG A 92 2.04 -5.74 10.50
N PHE A 93 2.12 -4.75 9.61
CA PHE A 93 2.40 -4.92 8.18
C PHE A 93 3.55 -3.99 7.78
N PRO A 94 4.81 -4.43 7.92
CA PRO A 94 5.96 -3.64 7.52
C PRO A 94 6.19 -3.76 6.01
N VAL A 95 5.43 -2.97 5.25
CA VAL A 95 5.55 -2.78 3.81
C VAL A 95 5.43 -1.29 3.45
N ASP A 96 5.95 -0.93 2.27
CA ASP A 96 5.72 0.39 1.68
C ASP A 96 4.30 0.54 1.09
N MET A 97 3.81 1.78 0.96
CA MET A 97 2.51 2.09 0.38
C MET A 97 2.36 1.59 -1.07
N ALA A 98 3.43 1.60 -1.86
CA ALA A 98 3.44 1.12 -3.23
C ALA A 98 3.45 -0.42 -3.34
N GLY A 99 3.58 -1.14 -2.22
CA GLY A 99 3.83 -2.59 -2.19
C GLY A 99 2.60 -3.49 -2.10
N PHE A 100 1.39 -2.93 -2.19
CA PHE A 100 0.16 -3.73 -2.09
C PHE A 100 -1.01 -3.12 -2.86
N ALA A 101 -1.97 -3.96 -3.24
CA ALA A 101 -3.29 -3.54 -3.70
C ALA A 101 -4.40 -4.28 -2.97
N VAL A 102 -5.61 -3.74 -3.02
CA VAL A 102 -6.79 -4.24 -2.29
C VAL A 102 -7.95 -4.47 -3.25
N GLY A 103 -8.58 -5.63 -3.19
CA GLY A 103 -9.80 -5.91 -3.95
C GLY A 103 -10.95 -5.06 -3.40
N ILE A 104 -11.66 -4.33 -4.27
CA ILE A 104 -12.75 -3.42 -3.86
C ILE A 104 -13.88 -4.17 -3.14
N PRO A 105 -14.35 -5.35 -3.60
CA PRO A 105 -15.38 -6.10 -2.87
C PRO A 105 -14.96 -6.48 -1.44
N PHE A 106 -13.68 -6.83 -1.21
CA PHE A 106 -13.16 -7.09 0.13
C PHE A 106 -12.98 -5.83 0.96
N PHE A 107 -12.67 -4.69 0.34
CA PHE A 107 -12.53 -3.42 1.03
C PHE A 107 -13.86 -2.85 1.52
N LEU A 108 -14.96 -3.12 0.80
CA LEU A 108 -16.30 -2.65 1.10
C LEU A 108 -17.11 -3.58 2.01
N SER A 109 -16.65 -4.81 2.21
CA SER A 109 -17.32 -5.82 3.06
C SER A 109 -17.31 -5.48 4.54
#